data_AF-F9T549-F1
#
_entry.id   AF-F9T549-F1
#
_cell.length_a   1.000
_cell.length_b   1.000
_cell.length_c   1.000
_cell.angle_alpha   90.00
_cell.angle_beta   90.00
_cell.angle_gamma   90.00
#
_symmetry.space_group_name_H-M   'P 1'
#
loop_
_entity.id
_entity.type
_entity.pdbx_description
1 polymer ?
#
loop_
_entity_poly.entity_id
_entity_poly.type
_entity_poly.pdbx_seq_one_letter_code
_entity_poly.pdbx_strand_id
1 'polypeptide(L)'
;MSPLKLLSSVLLALLLVGCGRVQPVMNVEDTPVAYNLQSKQVKMAIMQAAMNRGWVVEEVSANELNAKLHVRSHYAEVKIPYNDKFYSIIYLNSENLKAGDGKIHRNYNRWINNLNVDIKKQLALTASAQ
;
A
#
# COMPACT_ATOMS: atom_id res chain seq x y z
N MET A 1 35.90 -18.05 29.09
CA MET A 1 35.52 -17.51 27.76
C MET A 1 36.32 -16.23 27.56
N SER A 2 37.11 -16.09 26.49
CA SER A 2 37.98 -14.92 26.32
C SER A 2 37.15 -13.64 26.15
N PRO A 3 37.58 -12.50 26.71
CA PRO A 3 36.83 -11.24 26.64
C PRO A 3 36.56 -10.78 25.19
N LEU A 4 37.44 -11.20 24.26
CA LEU A 4 37.30 -10.96 22.82
C LEU A 4 36.08 -11.65 22.19
N LYS A 5 35.68 -12.84 22.67
CA LYS A 5 34.49 -13.55 22.19
C LYS A 5 33.19 -12.91 22.68
N LEU A 6 33.21 -12.34 23.89
CA LEU A 6 32.08 -11.61 24.48
C LEU A 6 31.84 -10.26 23.77
N LEU A 7 32.91 -9.56 23.39
CA LEU A 7 32.84 -8.30 22.63
C LEU A 7 32.21 -8.49 21.23
N SER A 8 32.57 -9.55 20.51
CA SER A 8 31.96 -9.86 19.20
C SER A 8 30.46 -10.18 19.28
N SER A 9 30.00 -10.83 20.35
CA SER A 9 28.58 -11.16 20.53
C SER A 9 27.72 -9.95 20.89
N VAL A 10 28.26 -8.95 21.61
CA VAL A 10 27.54 -7.71 21.94
C VAL A 10 27.40 -6.80 20.72
N LEU A 11 28.42 -6.75 19.85
CA LEU A 11 28.39 -5.93 18.63
C LEU A 11 27.34 -6.43 17.61
N LEU A 12 27.11 -7.76 17.53
CA LEU A 12 26.12 -8.35 16.64
C LEU A 12 24.67 -8.14 17.14
N ALA A 13 24.46 -8.02 18.46
CA ALA A 13 23.14 -7.77 19.05
C ALA A 13 22.66 -6.33 18.84
N LEU A 14 23.58 -5.36 18.68
CA LEU A 14 23.27 -3.94 18.45
C LEU A 14 22.81 -3.61 17.01
N LEU A 15 22.96 -4.54 16.05
CA LEU A 15 22.57 -4.33 14.65
C LEU A 15 21.09 -4.64 14.37
N LEU A 16 20.33 -5.14 15.36
CA LEU A 16 18.89 -5.43 15.24
C LEU A 16 18.01 -4.19 15.51
N VAL A 17 18.48 -2.99 15.20
CA VAL A 17 17.63 -1.78 15.23
C VAL A 17 16.66 -1.87 14.06
N GLY A 18 15.54 -2.54 14.29
CA GLY A 18 14.46 -2.71 13.31
C GLY A 18 14.06 -1.38 12.72
N CYS A 19 13.83 -1.36 11.40
CA CYS A 19 13.43 -0.18 10.64
C CYS A 19 12.41 0.67 11.42
N GLY A 20 12.70 1.98 11.51
CA GLY A 20 11.97 2.93 12.34
C GLY A 20 10.46 2.77 12.24
N ARG A 21 9.77 2.90 13.38
CA ARG A 21 8.31 2.79 13.48
C ARG A 21 7.57 3.75 12.53
N VAL A 22 8.18 4.89 12.24
CA VAL A 22 7.69 5.95 11.36
C VAL A 22 8.63 6.05 10.15
N GLN A 23 8.06 6.11 8.95
CA GLN A 23 8.75 6.08 7.66
C GLN A 23 8.15 7.16 6.74
N PRO A 24 8.83 7.59 5.67
CA PRO A 24 8.20 8.43 4.65
C PRO A 24 6.87 7.83 4.16
N VAL A 25 5.87 8.67 3.93
CA VAL A 25 4.58 8.25 3.38
C VAL A 25 4.80 7.61 2.01
N MET A 26 4.33 6.38 1.83
CA MET A 26 4.35 5.70 0.54
C MET A 26 3.14 6.14 -0.30
N ASN A 27 3.43 6.73 -1.45
CA ASN A 27 2.51 6.77 -2.58
C ASN A 27 2.98 5.77 -3.63
N VAL A 28 2.03 5.20 -4.35
CA VAL A 28 2.28 4.46 -5.59
C VAL A 28 1.80 5.35 -6.71
N GLU A 29 2.69 5.79 -7.58
CA GLU A 29 2.37 6.76 -8.63
C GLU A 29 2.57 6.13 -10.01
N ASP A 30 1.63 6.40 -10.91
CA ASP A 30 1.66 6.07 -12.34
C ASP A 30 2.08 4.63 -12.64
N THR A 31 1.54 3.68 -11.86
CA THR A 31 1.81 2.26 -12.12
C THR A 31 1.16 1.86 -13.44
N PRO A 32 1.93 1.32 -14.41
CA PRO A 32 1.40 0.99 -15.71
C PRO A 32 0.44 -0.19 -15.65
N VAL A 33 -0.67 -0.07 -16.36
CA VAL A 33 -1.57 -1.18 -16.70
C VAL A 33 -1.01 -1.84 -17.97
N ALA A 34 -0.20 -2.87 -17.79
CA ALA A 34 0.54 -3.55 -18.87
C ALA A 34 -0.34 -4.48 -19.75
N TYR A 35 -1.66 -4.37 -19.67
CA TYR A 35 -2.63 -5.25 -20.32
C TYR A 35 -3.61 -4.41 -21.14
N ASN A 36 -4.16 -4.99 -22.21
CA ASN A 36 -5.18 -4.33 -23.02
C ASN A 36 -6.56 -4.38 -22.34
N LEU A 37 -6.71 -3.60 -21.26
CA LEU A 37 -7.92 -3.51 -20.46
C LEU A 37 -8.63 -2.18 -20.70
N GLN A 38 -9.95 -2.21 -20.77
CA GLN A 38 -10.74 -0.98 -20.73
C GLN A 38 -10.69 -0.36 -19.33
N SER A 39 -10.83 0.98 -19.23
CA SER A 39 -10.86 1.69 -17.94
C SER A 39 -11.86 1.08 -16.94
N LYS A 40 -13.04 0.62 -17.41
CA LYS A 40 -14.02 -0.08 -16.57
C LYS A 40 -13.48 -1.39 -15.98
N GLN A 41 -12.70 -2.16 -16.75
CA GLN A 41 -12.08 -3.40 -16.26
C GLN A 41 -10.98 -3.09 -15.24
N VAL A 42 -10.21 -2.02 -15.44
CA VAL A 42 -9.23 -1.53 -14.46
C VAL A 42 -9.93 -1.13 -13.16
N LYS A 43 -11.01 -0.33 -13.24
CA LYS A 43 -11.84 0.03 -12.07
C LYS A 43 -12.24 -1.21 -11.28
N MET A 44 -12.86 -2.19 -11.95
CA MET A 44 -13.36 -3.40 -11.30
C MET A 44 -12.23 -4.23 -10.67
N ALA A 45 -11.07 -4.30 -11.32
CA ALA A 45 -9.91 -4.99 -10.77
C ALA A 45 -9.40 -4.31 -9.49
N ILE A 46 -9.32 -2.98 -9.49
CA ILE A 46 -8.94 -2.20 -8.31
C ILE A 46 -9.93 -2.42 -7.16
N MET A 47 -11.23 -2.28 -7.45
CA MET A 47 -12.29 -2.48 -6.45
C MET A 47 -12.22 -3.87 -5.84
N GLN A 48 -12.09 -4.92 -6.66
CA GLN A 48 -12.05 -6.29 -6.17
C GLN A 48 -10.80 -6.55 -5.31
N ALA A 49 -9.63 -6.09 -5.72
CA ALA A 49 -8.40 -6.20 -4.94
C ALA A 49 -8.52 -5.50 -3.58
N ALA A 50 -9.06 -4.27 -3.57
CA ALA A 50 -9.27 -3.48 -2.37
C ALA A 50 -10.26 -4.15 -1.39
N MET A 51 -11.44 -4.54 -1.89
CA MET A 51 -12.48 -5.18 -1.08
C MET A 51 -12.02 -6.53 -0.50
N ASN A 52 -11.28 -7.34 -1.27
CA ASN A 52 -10.72 -8.60 -0.78
C ASN A 52 -9.75 -8.41 0.40
N ARG A 53 -9.15 -7.22 0.53
CA ARG A 53 -8.26 -6.87 1.64
C ARG A 53 -8.95 -6.11 2.77
N GLY A 54 -10.26 -5.95 2.70
CA GLY A 54 -11.07 -5.27 3.71
C GLY A 54 -11.12 -3.74 3.57
N TRP A 55 -10.70 -3.19 2.43
CA TRP A 55 -10.95 -1.77 2.15
C TRP A 55 -12.40 -1.57 1.72
N VAL A 56 -13.01 -0.49 2.21
CA VAL A 56 -14.30 0.00 1.74
C VAL A 56 -14.02 1.01 0.62
N VAL A 57 -14.58 0.75 -0.57
CA VAL A 57 -14.32 1.56 -1.77
C VAL A 57 -15.54 2.41 -2.11
N GLU A 58 -15.28 3.66 -2.47
CA GLU A 58 -16.26 4.65 -2.88
C GLU A 58 -15.85 5.22 -4.25
N GLU A 59 -16.78 5.25 -5.20
CA GLU A 59 -16.54 5.87 -6.52
C GLU A 59 -16.82 7.37 -6.42
N VAL A 60 -15.77 8.18 -6.50
CA VAL A 60 -15.85 9.64 -6.41
C VAL A 60 -16.11 10.26 -7.78
N SER A 61 -15.54 9.68 -8.83
CA SER A 61 -15.77 10.05 -10.23
C SER A 61 -15.49 8.88 -11.17
N ALA A 62 -15.71 9.08 -12.48
CA ALA A 62 -15.48 8.05 -13.49
C ALA A 62 -14.03 7.52 -13.57
N ASN A 63 -13.04 8.27 -13.06
CA ASN A 63 -11.61 7.93 -13.11
C ASN A 63 -10.93 8.02 -11.74
N GLU A 64 -11.70 8.07 -10.65
CA GLU A 64 -11.15 8.17 -9.29
C GLU A 64 -12.00 7.40 -8.29
N LEU A 65 -11.35 6.56 -7.50
CA LEU A 65 -11.91 5.89 -6.33
C LEU A 65 -11.28 6.42 -5.06
N ASN A 66 -12.04 6.45 -3.96
CA ASN A 66 -11.48 6.51 -2.63
C ASN A 66 -11.59 5.13 -1.96
N ALA A 67 -10.57 4.75 -1.21
CA ALA A 67 -10.56 3.51 -0.43
C ALA A 67 -10.20 3.80 1.02
N LYS A 68 -11.01 3.26 1.94
CA LYS A 68 -10.90 3.45 3.39
C LYS A 68 -10.62 2.12 4.07
N LEU A 69 -9.70 2.09 5.02
CA LEU A 69 -9.35 0.90 5.79
C LEU A 69 -9.38 1.19 7.28
N HIS A 70 -10.16 0.41 8.02
CA HIS A 70 -10.18 0.41 9.49
C HIS A 70 -9.59 -0.90 10.02
N VAL A 71 -8.52 -0.82 10.81
CA VAL A 71 -7.90 -1.98 11.47
C VAL A 71 -7.69 -1.68 12.94
N ARG A 72 -8.52 -2.29 13.80
CA ARG A 72 -8.57 -2.01 15.24
C ARG A 72 -8.80 -0.50 15.45
N SER A 73 -7.85 0.22 16.04
CA SER A 73 -7.90 1.66 16.25
C SER A 73 -7.29 2.49 15.10
N HIS A 74 -6.76 1.87 14.05
CA HIS A 74 -6.05 2.59 12.99
C HIS A 74 -6.97 2.80 11.78
N TYR A 75 -6.87 3.99 11.17
CA TYR A 75 -7.59 4.36 9.96
C TYR A 75 -6.63 4.85 8.89
N ALA A 76 -6.87 4.45 7.64
CA ALA A 76 -6.18 5.00 6.47
C ALA A 76 -7.19 5.25 5.34
N GLU A 77 -6.99 6.34 4.62
CA GLU A 77 -7.75 6.72 3.43
C GLU A 77 -6.80 7.07 2.30
N VAL A 78 -7.11 6.56 1.11
CA VAL A 78 -6.36 6.82 -0.11
C VAL A 78 -7.29 7.18 -1.25
N LYS A 79 -6.83 8.03 -2.16
CA LYS A 79 -7.41 8.17 -3.49
C LYS A 79 -6.66 7.31 -4.49
N ILE A 80 -7.39 6.81 -5.46
CA ILE A 80 -6.90 5.91 -6.48
C ILE A 80 -7.38 6.46 -7.84
N PRO A 81 -6.66 7.43 -8.43
CA PRO A 81 -6.91 7.82 -9.80
C PRO A 81 -6.45 6.70 -10.74
N TYR A 82 -7.21 6.44 -11.81
CA TYR A 82 -6.92 5.37 -12.75
C TYR A 82 -7.47 5.67 -14.15
N ASN A 83 -6.95 4.94 -15.13
CA ASN A 83 -7.53 4.78 -16.46
C ASN A 83 -7.11 3.42 -17.05
N ASP A 84 -7.25 3.26 -18.37
CA ASP A 84 -6.83 2.07 -19.12
C ASP A 84 -5.29 1.90 -19.20
N LYS A 85 -4.51 2.93 -18.87
CA LYS A 85 -3.05 2.94 -18.99
C LYS A 85 -2.31 2.92 -17.65
N PHE A 86 -2.89 3.46 -16.58
CA PHE A 86 -2.24 3.56 -15.28
C PHE A 86 -3.22 3.58 -14.10
N TYR A 87 -2.68 3.39 -12.90
CA TYR A 87 -3.33 3.75 -11.65
C TYR A 87 -2.30 4.23 -10.62
N SER A 88 -2.76 4.98 -9.62
CA SER A 88 -1.97 5.42 -8.48
C SER A 88 -2.67 5.09 -7.16
N ILE A 89 -1.95 5.04 -6.04
CA ILE A 89 -2.51 4.93 -4.68
C ILE A 89 -1.88 6.06 -3.87
N ILE A 90 -2.67 7.07 -3.56
CA ILE A 90 -2.17 8.34 -3.01
C ILE A 90 -2.80 8.56 -1.64
N TYR A 91 -1.95 8.86 -0.66
CA TYR A 91 -2.38 9.19 0.70
C TYR A 91 -3.39 10.35 0.70
N LEU A 92 -4.52 10.19 1.39
CA LEU A 92 -5.46 11.26 1.69
C LEU A 92 -5.45 11.62 3.17
N ASN A 93 -5.75 10.64 4.02
CA ASN A 93 -5.93 10.87 5.45
C ASN A 93 -5.60 9.63 6.29
N SER A 94 -5.37 9.80 7.58
CA SER A 94 -5.22 8.71 8.53
C SER A 94 -5.49 9.10 9.98
N GLU A 95 -5.83 8.10 10.80
CA GLU A 95 -5.92 8.24 12.25
C GLU A 95 -5.07 7.17 12.93
N ASN A 96 -4.45 7.54 14.05
CA ASN A 96 -3.58 6.66 14.84
C ASN A 96 -2.37 6.08 14.08
N LEU A 97 -1.99 6.69 12.95
CA LEU A 97 -0.81 6.31 12.15
C LEU A 97 0.36 7.30 12.27
N LYS A 98 0.31 8.26 13.21
CA LYS A 98 1.41 9.22 13.43
C LYS A 98 1.80 9.98 12.15
N ALA A 99 0.81 10.31 11.32
CA ALA A 99 1.04 11.09 10.11
C ALA A 99 1.50 12.51 10.49
N GLY A 100 2.63 12.95 9.94
CA GLY A 100 3.23 14.26 10.18
C GLY A 100 4.59 14.37 9.52
N ASP A 101 4.96 15.57 9.07
CA ASP A 101 6.25 15.88 8.42
C ASP A 101 6.61 14.92 7.26
N GLY A 102 5.61 14.56 6.44
CA GLY A 102 5.79 13.63 5.31
C GLY A 102 6.09 12.18 5.72
N LYS A 103 5.90 11.84 7.01
CA LYS A 103 6.12 10.51 7.56
C LYS A 103 4.84 9.93 8.17
N ILE A 104 4.81 8.60 8.30
CA ILE A 104 3.68 7.82 8.79
C ILE A 104 4.15 6.49 9.37
N HIS A 105 3.33 5.85 10.20
CA HIS A 105 3.60 4.54 10.76
C HIS A 105 3.77 3.49 9.66
N ARG A 106 4.79 2.63 9.78
CA ARG A 106 5.14 1.59 8.78
C ARG A 106 3.98 0.68 8.33
N ASN A 107 2.95 0.51 9.17
CA ASN A 107 1.78 -0.31 8.83
C ASN A 107 1.01 0.29 7.64
N TYR A 108 0.95 1.62 7.54
CA TYR A 108 0.37 2.28 6.38
C TYR A 108 1.08 1.83 5.10
N ASN A 109 2.41 2.00 5.03
CA ASN A 109 3.20 1.60 3.87
C ASN A 109 3.04 0.11 3.54
N ARG A 110 2.93 -0.74 4.57
CA ARG A 110 2.62 -2.16 4.38
C ARG A 110 1.26 -2.36 3.72
N TRP A 111 0.22 -1.65 4.16
CA TRP A 111 -1.11 -1.74 3.56
C TRP A 111 -1.13 -1.23 2.11
N ILE A 112 -0.42 -0.13 1.81
CA ILE A 112 -0.30 0.38 0.45
C ILE A 112 0.42 -0.60 -0.47
N ASN A 113 1.56 -1.14 -0.04
CA ASN A 113 2.29 -2.13 -0.81
C ASN A 113 1.44 -3.39 -1.07
N ASN A 114 0.74 -3.86 -0.05
CA ASN A 114 -0.16 -5.00 -0.13
C ASN A 114 -1.31 -4.77 -1.14
N LEU A 115 -1.96 -3.61 -1.06
CA LEU A 115 -2.99 -3.22 -2.01
C LEU A 115 -2.44 -3.17 -3.44
N ASN A 116 -1.26 -2.57 -3.63
CA ASN A 116 -0.61 -2.49 -4.94
C ASN A 116 -0.34 -3.87 -5.55
N VAL A 117 0.20 -4.81 -4.75
CA VAL A 117 0.45 -6.19 -5.18
C VAL A 117 -0.85 -6.88 -5.60
N ASP A 118 -1.93 -6.71 -4.83
CA ASP A 118 -3.21 -7.33 -5.13
C ASP A 118 -3.88 -6.73 -6.37
N ILE A 119 -3.77 -5.41 -6.58
CA ILE A 119 -4.26 -4.76 -7.79
C ILE A 119 -3.53 -5.34 -9.01
N LYS A 120 -2.19 -5.45 -8.98
CA LYS A 120 -1.43 -6.07 -10.08
C LYS A 120 -1.86 -7.50 -10.37
N LYS A 121 -2.07 -8.30 -9.31
CA LYS A 121 -2.56 -9.67 -9.43
C LYS A 121 -3.96 -9.70 -10.06
N GLN A 122 -4.86 -8.84 -9.61
CA GLN A 122 -6.23 -8.78 -10.11
C GLN A 122 -6.29 -8.30 -11.56
N LEU A 123 -5.45 -7.33 -11.97
CA LEU A 123 -5.33 -6.90 -13.36
C LEU A 123 -4.89 -8.06 -14.26
N ALA A 124 -3.90 -8.86 -13.84
CA ALA A 124 -3.47 -10.04 -14.57
C ALA A 124 -4.59 -11.09 -14.73
N LEU A 125 -5.35 -11.33 -13.66
CA LEU A 125 -6.50 -12.24 -13.70
C LEU A 125 -7.59 -11.73 -14.65
N THR A 126 -7.94 -10.45 -14.56
CA THR A 126 -8.94 -9.83 -15.45
C THR A 126 -8.51 -9.91 -16.92
N ALA A 127 -7.22 -9.74 -17.22
CA ALA A 127 -6.70 -9.88 -18.58
C ALA A 127 -6.74 -11.33 -19.08
N SER A 128 -6.48 -12.31 -18.21
CA SER A 128 -6.53 -13.74 -18.59
C SER A 128 -7.94 -14.29 -18.81
N ALA A 129 -8.97 -13.58 -18.32
CA ALA A 129 -10.37 -13.95 -18.43
C ALA A 129 -11.10 -13.26 -19.60
N GLN A 130 -10.38 -12.46 -20.40
CA GLN A 130 -10.89 -11.88 -21.64
C GLN A 130 -11.05 -12.93 -22.75
#